data_AF-A0A975PVN0-F1
#
_entry.id   AF-A0A975PVN0-F1
#
_cell.length_a   1.000
_cell.length_b   1.000
_cell.length_c   1.000
_cell.angle_alpha   90.00
_cell.angle_beta   90.00
_cell.angle_gamma   90.00
#
_symmetry.space_group_name_H-M   'P 1'
#
loop_
_entity.id
_entity.type
_entity.pdbx_description
1 polymer ?
#
loop_
_entity_poly.entity_id
_entity_poly.type
_entity_poly.pdbx_seq_one_letter_code
_entity_poly.pdbx_strand_id
1 'polypeptide(L)'
;MGEYRCRRTAREPTVTRRQNAHPGIPRRAGQRRLGAAEGVLVALLGCTLDEAFTDIVHTAKRHNVAPMELADALVSIAEKNAPGDPDDPVVAAAYRAWGDRLGDTVRH
;
A
#
# COMPACT_ATOMS: atom_id res chain seq x y z
N MET A 1 29.12 37.69 -41.52
CA MET A 1 28.30 37.93 -40.30
C MET A 1 26.95 37.27 -40.53
N GLY A 2 26.59 36.27 -39.73
CA GLY A 2 25.34 35.48 -39.82
C GLY A 2 25.56 34.12 -40.51
N GLU A 3 25.17 32.95 -40.00
CA GLU A 3 24.34 32.60 -38.84
C GLU A 3 24.75 31.20 -38.34
N TYR A 4 25.23 31.08 -37.10
CA TYR A 4 25.40 29.79 -36.42
C TYR A 4 24.05 29.36 -35.85
N ARG A 5 23.20 28.72 -36.65
CA ARG A 5 21.92 28.20 -36.13
C ARG A 5 22.14 26.82 -35.50
N CYS A 6 22.61 26.82 -34.25
CA CYS A 6 22.52 25.65 -33.36
C CYS A 6 21.04 25.33 -33.11
N ARG A 7 20.48 24.35 -33.83
CA ARG A 7 19.24 23.69 -33.40
C ARG A 7 19.55 22.81 -32.19
N ARG A 8 19.50 23.42 -31.02
CA ARG A 8 19.39 22.74 -29.75
C ARG A 8 17.89 22.48 -29.51
N THR A 9 17.32 21.47 -30.15
CA THR A 9 16.01 20.95 -29.73
C THR A 9 16.25 19.93 -28.63
N ALA A 10 15.66 20.22 -27.48
CA ALA A 10 15.81 19.54 -26.23
C ALA A 10 15.68 18.02 -26.37
N ARG A 11 16.60 17.30 -25.73
CA ARG A 11 16.37 15.94 -25.27
C ARG A 11 15.15 16.00 -24.35
N GLU A 12 14.04 15.44 -24.80
CA GLU A 12 13.06 14.88 -23.88
C GLU A 12 13.57 13.47 -23.54
N PRO A 13 14.14 13.23 -22.34
CA PRO A 13 14.08 11.88 -21.84
C PRO A 13 12.60 11.65 -21.55
N THR A 14 11.95 10.94 -22.45
CA THR A 14 10.76 10.18 -22.07
C THR A 14 11.20 9.27 -20.94
N VAL A 15 11.05 9.74 -19.70
CA VAL A 15 11.01 8.87 -18.53
C VAL A 15 9.67 8.16 -18.61
N THR A 16 9.54 7.30 -19.62
CA THR A 16 8.77 6.08 -19.47
C THR A 16 9.42 5.43 -18.28
N ARG A 17 8.79 5.58 -17.10
CA ARG A 17 9.07 4.78 -15.91
C ARG A 17 8.91 3.34 -16.39
N ARG A 18 10.00 2.77 -16.90
CA ARG A 18 10.09 1.37 -17.24
C ARG A 18 9.83 0.71 -15.92
N GLN A 19 8.64 0.14 -15.80
CA GLN A 19 8.34 -0.82 -14.78
C GLN A 19 9.21 -2.02 -15.15
N ASN A 20 10.50 -1.93 -14.85
CA ASN A 20 11.45 -3.02 -15.00
C ASN A 20 10.96 -4.08 -14.01
N ALA A 21 10.16 -5.01 -14.52
CA ALA A 21 9.81 -6.25 -13.85
C ALA A 21 11.11 -7.04 -13.65
N HIS A 22 11.79 -6.75 -12.54
CA HIS A 22 12.93 -7.52 -12.09
C HIS A 22 12.41 -8.85 -11.55
N PRO A 23 12.86 -10.01 -12.05
CA PRO A 23 12.33 -11.33 -11.67
C PRO A 23 12.81 -11.81 -10.27
N GLY A 24 13.00 -10.88 -9.33
CA GLY A 24 13.41 -11.14 -7.94
C GLY A 24 12.65 -10.34 -6.86
N ILE A 25 11.59 -9.61 -7.21
CA ILE A 25 10.97 -8.61 -6.31
C ILE A 25 9.58 -8.98 -5.68
N PRO A 26 8.99 -10.18 -5.78
CA PRO A 26 7.72 -10.42 -5.07
C PRO A 26 7.89 -10.43 -3.54
N ARG A 27 8.97 -11.03 -3.02
CA ARG A 27 9.23 -11.07 -1.57
C ARG A 27 9.50 -9.70 -0.96
N ARG A 28 10.31 -8.86 -1.63
CA ARG A 28 10.60 -7.50 -1.15
C ARG A 28 9.39 -6.57 -1.26
N ALA A 29 8.53 -6.76 -2.26
CA ALA A 29 7.27 -6.03 -2.34
C ALA A 29 6.32 -6.43 -1.20
N GLY A 30 6.20 -7.73 -0.93
CA GLY A 30 5.41 -8.23 0.21
C GLY A 30 5.89 -7.70 1.55
N GLN A 31 7.20 -7.75 1.81
CA GLN A 31 7.78 -7.18 3.05
C GLN A 31 7.52 -5.68 3.20
N ARG A 32 7.52 -4.92 2.09
CA ARG A 32 7.19 -3.49 2.12
C ARG A 32 5.73 -3.22 2.42
N ARG A 33 4.80 -3.97 1.81
CA ARG A 33 3.36 -3.85 2.08
C ARG A 33 3.05 -4.23 3.53
N LEU A 34 3.67 -5.29 4.04
CA LEU A 34 3.50 -5.69 5.44
C LEU A 34 4.00 -4.61 6.41
N GLY A 35 5.23 -4.09 6.21
CA GLY A 35 5.76 -3.02 7.07
C GLY A 35 4.94 -1.72 6.98
N ALA A 36 4.36 -1.42 5.82
CA ALA A 36 3.43 -0.29 5.69
C ALA A 36 2.12 -0.55 6.46
N ALA A 37 1.54 -1.74 6.36
CA ALA A 37 0.36 -2.14 7.11
C ALA A 37 0.59 -2.08 8.63
N GLU A 38 1.74 -2.57 9.12
CA GLU A 38 2.14 -2.45 10.51
C GLU A 38 2.22 -0.97 10.94
N GLY A 39 2.86 -0.12 10.13
CA GLY A 39 2.95 1.32 10.40
C GLY A 39 1.58 2.02 10.47
N VAL A 40 0.63 1.63 9.61
CA VAL A 40 -0.76 2.11 9.66
C VAL A 40 -1.41 1.73 10.99
N LEU A 41 -1.27 0.47 11.44
CA LEU A 41 -1.84 0.03 12.72
C LEU A 41 -1.17 0.70 13.93
N VAL A 42 0.15 0.89 13.91
CA VAL A 42 0.87 1.63 14.95
C VAL A 42 0.32 3.06 15.04
N ALA A 43 0.13 3.74 13.92
CA ALA A 43 -0.41 5.10 13.89
C ALA A 43 -1.86 5.18 14.36
N LEU A 44 -2.69 4.19 14.05
CA LEU A 44 -4.12 4.17 14.40
C LEU A 44 -4.40 3.69 15.83
N LEU A 45 -3.61 2.74 16.35
CA LEU A 45 -3.86 2.05 17.61
C LEU A 45 -2.87 2.45 18.71
N GLY A 46 -1.77 3.13 18.39
CA GLY A 46 -0.70 3.44 19.34
C GLY A 46 0.02 2.21 19.87
N CYS A 47 -0.03 1.08 19.15
CA CYS A 47 0.61 -0.18 19.50
C CYS A 47 2.06 -0.25 19.00
N THR A 48 2.80 -1.28 19.39
CA THR A 48 4.13 -1.59 18.86
C THR A 48 4.04 -2.31 17.50
N LEU A 49 5.13 -2.34 16.74
CA LEU A 49 5.18 -3.07 15.46
C LEU A 49 4.91 -4.58 15.61
N ASP A 50 5.37 -5.19 16.71
CA ASP A 50 5.17 -6.62 16.98
C ASP A 50 3.69 -6.95 17.28
N GLU A 51 3.04 -6.09 18.07
CA GLU A 51 1.60 -6.18 18.34
C GLU A 51 0.80 -5.98 17.05
N ALA A 52 1.18 -5.00 16.22
CA ALA A 52 0.55 -4.77 14.91
C ALA A 52 0.66 -6.00 14.00
N PHE A 53 1.85 -6.60 13.89
CA PHE A 53 2.05 -7.82 13.11
C PHE A 53 1.19 -8.97 13.65
N THR A 54 1.18 -9.16 14.96
CA THR A 54 0.38 -10.19 15.62
C THR A 54 -1.11 -10.02 15.32
N ASP A 55 -1.62 -8.79 15.40
CA ASP A 55 -3.01 -8.46 15.09
C ASP A 55 -3.37 -8.74 13.63
N ILE A 56 -2.47 -8.43 12.68
CA ILE A 56 -2.65 -8.76 11.27
C ILE A 56 -2.79 -10.28 11.09
N VAL A 57 -1.89 -11.06 11.69
CA VAL A 57 -1.92 -12.53 11.57
C VAL A 57 -3.14 -13.13 12.25
N HIS A 58 -3.52 -12.64 13.43
CA HIS A 58 -4.70 -13.10 14.15
C HIS A 58 -5.99 -12.80 13.39
N THR A 59 -6.11 -11.58 12.85
CA THR A 59 -7.26 -11.17 12.04
C THR A 59 -7.37 -12.01 10.78
N ALA A 60 -6.25 -12.20 10.07
CA ALA A 60 -6.21 -13.03 8.88
C ALA A 60 -6.69 -14.47 9.16
N LYS A 61 -6.22 -15.08 10.26
CA LYS A 61 -6.67 -16.41 10.70
C LYS A 61 -8.16 -16.43 11.04
N ARG A 62 -8.64 -15.44 11.80
CA ARG A 62 -10.05 -15.35 12.22
C ARG A 62 -11.00 -15.24 11.03
N HIS A 63 -10.56 -14.56 9.97
CA HIS A 63 -11.35 -14.34 8.76
C HIS A 63 -11.02 -15.31 7.62
N ASN A 64 -10.12 -16.28 7.84
CA ASN A 64 -9.66 -17.25 6.85
C ASN A 64 -9.14 -16.62 5.55
N VAL A 65 -8.37 -15.53 5.68
CA VAL A 65 -7.72 -14.82 4.56
C VAL A 65 -6.21 -14.87 4.70
N ALA A 66 -5.48 -14.66 3.61
CA ALA A 66 -4.02 -14.62 3.65
C ALA A 66 -3.54 -13.31 4.34
N PRO A 67 -2.61 -13.37 5.30
CA PRO A 67 -2.10 -12.18 5.99
C PRO A 67 -1.53 -11.12 5.04
N MET A 68 -0.90 -11.55 3.95
CA MET A 68 -0.37 -10.62 2.95
C MET A 68 -1.44 -9.91 2.14
N GLU A 69 -2.55 -10.58 1.82
CA GLU A 69 -3.66 -9.93 1.13
C GLU A 69 -4.39 -8.96 2.07
N LEU A 70 -4.51 -9.34 3.35
CA LEU A 70 -5.03 -8.43 4.36
C LEU A 70 -4.16 -7.17 4.53
N ALA A 71 -2.83 -7.33 4.52
CA ALA A 71 -1.90 -6.20 4.55
C ALA A 71 -2.00 -5.32 3.30
N ASP A 72 -2.15 -5.93 2.12
CA ASP A 72 -2.33 -5.21 0.85
C ASP A 72 -3.63 -4.40 0.84
N ALA A 73 -4.74 -5.02 1.29
CA ALA A 73 -6.04 -4.36 1.43
C ALA A 73 -5.98 -3.20 2.43
N LEU A 74 -5.35 -3.40 3.60
CA LEU A 74 -5.21 -2.37 4.62
C LEU A 74 -4.46 -1.13 4.10
N VAL A 75 -3.34 -1.35 3.41
CA VAL A 75 -2.57 -0.24 2.80
C VAL A 75 -3.41 0.45 1.73
N SER A 76 -4.14 -0.30 0.90
CA SER A 76 -4.96 0.27 -0.16
C SER A 76 -6.12 1.11 0.37
N ILE A 77 -6.73 0.70 1.49
CA ILE A 77 -7.75 1.49 2.22
C ILE A 77 -7.12 2.76 2.79
N ALA A 78 -5.96 2.66 3.44
CA ALA A 78 -5.26 3.81 4.04
C ALA A 78 -4.80 4.84 3.00
N GLU A 79 -4.36 4.39 1.83
CA GLU A 79 -4.00 5.25 0.70
C GLU A 79 -5.23 5.93 0.04
N LYS A 80 -6.46 5.62 0.48
CA LYS A 80 -7.72 6.04 -0.16
C LYS A 80 -7.78 5.63 -1.64
N ASN A 81 -7.00 4.62 -2.02
CA ASN A 81 -6.89 4.10 -3.38
C ASN A 81 -7.88 2.96 -3.65
N ALA A 82 -8.77 2.64 -2.71
CA ALA A 82 -9.69 1.52 -2.84
C ALA A 82 -11.05 1.94 -3.43
N PRO A 83 -11.33 1.55 -4.69
CA PRO A 83 -12.56 0.89 -5.07
C PRO A 83 -12.31 -0.62 -4.99
N GLY A 84 -11.92 -1.13 -3.81
CA GLY A 84 -12.02 -2.57 -3.55
C GLY A 84 -13.51 -2.91 -3.45
N ASP A 85 -13.93 -4.02 -4.04
CA ASP A 85 -15.30 -4.50 -3.87
C ASP A 85 -15.57 -4.62 -2.36
N PRO A 86 -16.56 -3.90 -1.79
CA PRO A 86 -16.88 -4.00 -0.37
C PRO A 86 -17.31 -5.43 0.02
N ASP A 87 -17.71 -6.25 -0.96
CA ASP A 87 -18.02 -7.67 -0.76
C ASP A 87 -16.76 -8.57 -0.82
N ASP A 88 -15.58 -8.02 -1.14
CA ASP A 88 -14.32 -8.77 -1.04
C ASP A 88 -14.10 -9.17 0.43
N PRO A 89 -13.96 -10.48 0.73
CA PRO A 89 -13.82 -10.96 2.10
C PRO A 89 -12.59 -10.38 2.82
N VAL A 90 -11.54 -10.02 2.09
CA VAL A 90 -10.32 -9.39 2.62
C VAL A 90 -10.57 -7.95 3.02
N VAL A 91 -11.26 -7.19 2.16
CA VAL A 91 -11.66 -5.79 2.42
C VAL A 91 -12.66 -5.74 3.58
N ALA A 92 -13.66 -6.61 3.57
CA ALA A 92 -14.62 -6.74 4.65
C ALA A 92 -13.96 -7.16 5.98
N ALA A 93 -12.96 -8.03 5.97
CA ALA A 93 -12.19 -8.40 7.16
C ALA A 93 -11.42 -7.20 7.73
N ALA A 94 -10.75 -6.40 6.88
CA ALA A 94 -10.06 -5.19 7.30
C ALA A 94 -11.02 -4.16 7.92
N TYR A 95 -12.17 -3.92 7.31
CA TYR A 95 -13.20 -3.02 7.86
C TYR A 95 -13.81 -3.54 9.16
N ARG A 96 -14.06 -4.84 9.29
CA ARG A 96 -14.59 -5.41 10.55
C ARG A 96 -13.58 -5.34 11.69
N ALA A 97 -12.29 -5.37 11.40
CA ALA A 97 -11.24 -5.31 12.42
C ALA A 97 -10.86 -3.88 12.80
N TRP A 98 -10.74 -2.98 11.82
CA TRP A 98 -10.16 -1.65 12.02
C TRP A 98 -10.99 -0.51 11.41
N GLY A 99 -12.14 -0.79 10.79
CA GLY A 99 -12.96 0.18 10.06
C GLY A 99 -13.44 1.36 10.90
N ASP A 100 -13.86 1.12 12.14
CA ASP A 100 -14.30 2.19 13.05
C ASP A 100 -13.19 3.22 13.31
N ARG A 101 -11.93 2.78 13.28
CA ARG A 101 -10.75 3.63 13.51
C ARG A 101 -10.20 4.25 12.22
N LEU A 102 -10.36 3.56 11.09
CA LEU A 102 -10.05 4.07 9.75
C LEU A 102 -11.04 5.17 9.32
N GLY A 103 -12.28 5.11 9.77
CA GLY A 103 -13.30 6.13 9.49
C GLY A 103 -13.12 7.44 10.28
N ASP A 104 -12.59 7.35 11.51
CA ASP A 104 -12.42 8.52 12.39
C ASP A 104 -11.16 9.33 12.07
N THR A 105 -10.12 8.73 11.49
CA THR A 105 -8.89 9.42 11.07
C THR A 105 -9.09 10.33 9.83
N VAL A 106 -10.24 10.26 9.16
CA VAL A 106 -10.56 11.07 7.97
C VAL A 106 -11.25 12.40 8.32
N ARG A 107 -11.46 12.70 9.61
CA ARG A 107 -12.17 13.91 10.06
C ARG A 107 -11.31 15.13 10.42
N HIS A 108 -10.03 15.17 10.08
CA HIS A 108 -9.18 16.35 10.30
C HIS A 108 -8.51 16.87 9.04
#